data_AF-A0A1G0KAN2-F1
#
_entry.id   AF-A0A1G0KAN2-F1
#
_cell.length_a   1.000
_cell.length_b   1.000
_cell.length_c   1.000
_cell.angle_alpha   90.00
_cell.angle_beta   90.00
_cell.angle_gamma   90.00
#
_symmetry.space_group_name_H-M   'P 1'
#
loop_
_entity.id
_entity.type
_entity.pdbx_description
1 polymer ?
#
loop_
_entity_poly.entity_id
_entity_poly.type
_entity_poly.pdbx_seq_one_letter_code
_entity_poly.pdbx_strand_id
1 'polypeptide(L)' 'MNDDETDTTKTTAKTLWSETILEILYETLRRNKPDQELLGVLKEVQQKGFKRDYILEKVARKVDERSATRVRHLLNKQ' A
#
# COMPACT_ATOMS: atom_id res chain seq x y z
N MET A 1 -6.34 -40.49 -3.98
CA MET A 1 -6.29 -39.85 -2.65
C MET A 1 -6.05 -38.39 -2.93
N ASN A 2 -7.03 -37.55 -2.58
CA ASN A 2 -7.14 -36.16 -3.02
C ASN A 2 -6.08 -35.26 -2.37
N ASP A 3 -5.60 -34.34 -3.19
CA ASP A 3 -4.75 -33.19 -2.92
C ASP A 3 -5.21 -32.38 -1.70
N ASP A 4 -4.37 -32.30 -0.67
CA ASP A 4 -4.50 -31.38 0.47
C ASP A 4 -3.17 -30.62 0.64
N GLU A 5 -2.88 -29.69 -0.27
CA GLU A 5 -1.72 -28.80 -0.14
C GLU A 5 -1.99 -27.42 -0.76
N THR A 6 -3.06 -26.72 -0.36
CA THR A 6 -3.29 -25.34 -0.84
C THR A 6 -4.06 -24.46 0.14
N ASP A 7 -3.48 -24.04 1.27
CA ASP A 7 -4.06 -22.88 1.99
C ASP A 7 -3.05 -22.02 2.79
N THR A 8 -2.01 -22.61 3.37
CA THR A 8 -1.05 -21.86 4.23
C THR A 8 -0.06 -20.99 3.44
N THR A 9 0.37 -21.41 2.26
CA THR A 9 1.29 -20.63 1.40
C THR A 9 0.64 -19.40 0.79
N LYS A 10 -0.65 -19.49 0.44
CA LYS A 10 -1.40 -18.41 -0.21
C LYS A 10 -1.64 -17.22 0.73
N THR A 11 -1.92 -17.50 2.00
CA THR A 11 -2.11 -16.46 3.03
C THR A 11 -0.78 -15.78 3.36
N THR A 12 0.29 -16.56 3.55
CA THR A 12 1.63 -16.02 3.89
C THR A 12 2.20 -15.15 2.76
N ALA A 13 2.07 -15.60 1.50
CA ALA A 13 2.48 -14.81 0.34
C ALA A 13 1.66 -13.52 0.21
N LYS A 14 0.34 -13.58 0.45
CA LYS A 14 -0.52 -12.39 0.37
C LYS A 14 -0.14 -11.34 1.42
N THR A 15 0.28 -11.76 2.61
CA THR A 15 0.77 -10.87 3.68
C THR A 15 2.12 -10.23 3.31
N LEU A 16 3.09 -11.02 2.84
CA LEU A 16 4.41 -10.51 2.46
C LEU A 16 4.33 -9.46 1.35
N TRP A 17 3.54 -9.73 0.30
CA TRP A 17 3.38 -8.79 -0.82
C TRP A 17 2.62 -7.52 -0.43
N SER A 18 1.70 -7.65 0.52
CA SER A 18 0.94 -6.55 1.10
C SER A 18 1.85 -5.62 1.92
N GLU A 19 2.80 -6.19 2.64
CA GLU A 19 3.79 -5.41 3.39
C GLU A 19 4.77 -4.72 2.44
N THR A 20 5.31 -5.42 1.43
CA THR A 20 6.25 -4.82 0.47
C THR A 20 5.68 -3.59 -0.25
N ILE A 21 4.44 -3.63 -0.72
CA ILE A 21 3.88 -2.50 -1.48
C ILE A 21 3.65 -1.26 -0.61
N LEU A 22 3.32 -1.46 0.67
CA LEU A 22 3.20 -0.37 1.63
C LEU A 22 4.56 0.21 1.97
N GLU A 23 5.60 -0.62 2.07
CA GLU A 23 6.97 -0.12 2.26
C GLU A 23 7.45 0.71 1.07
N ILE A 24 7.16 0.27 -0.16
CA ILE A 24 7.42 1.06 -1.37
C ILE A 24 6.70 2.41 -1.29
N LEU A 25 5.41 2.42 -0.91
CA LEU A 25 4.65 3.65 -0.72
C LEU A 25 5.32 4.59 0.29
N TYR A 26 5.75 4.07 1.44
CA TYR A 26 6.42 4.87 2.45
C TYR A 26 7.75 5.43 1.94
N GLU A 27 8.53 4.62 1.22
CA GLU A 27 9.79 5.08 0.65
C GLU A 27 9.59 6.16 -0.42
N THR A 28 8.61 5.99 -1.31
CA THR A 28 8.23 6.98 -2.32
C THR A 28 7.86 8.32 -1.66
N LEU A 29 7.12 8.28 -0.55
CA LEU A 29 6.76 9.46 0.23
C LEU A 29 7.97 10.09 0.93
N ARG A 30 8.81 9.29 1.59
CA ARG A 30 10.04 9.76 2.27
C ARG A 30 11.03 10.40 1.31
N ARG A 31 11.14 9.87 0.09
CA ARG A 31 11.97 10.42 -0.98
C ARG A 31 11.33 11.63 -1.67
N ASN A 32 10.15 12.06 -1.23
CA ASN A 32 9.36 13.16 -1.80
C ASN A 32 9.24 13.06 -3.34
N LYS A 33 9.03 11.83 -3.83
CA LYS A 33 8.87 11.56 -5.27
C LYS A 33 7.67 12.32 -5.83
N PRO A 34 7.63 12.63 -7.14
CA PRO A 34 6.53 13.39 -7.75
C PRO A 34 5.20 12.63 -7.66
N ASP A 35 4.10 13.39 -7.76
CA ASP A 35 2.73 12.84 -7.63
C ASP A 35 2.44 11.71 -8.63
N GLN A 36 3.01 11.75 -9.83
CA GLN A 36 2.80 10.69 -10.83
C GLN A 36 3.35 9.33 -10.38
N GLU A 37 4.56 9.30 -9.80
CA GLU A 37 5.15 8.06 -9.27
C GLU A 37 4.32 7.55 -8.09
N LEU A 38 3.92 8.47 -7.20
CA LEU A 38 3.11 8.15 -6.03
C LEU A 38 1.72 7.61 -6.42
N LEU A 39 1.12 8.13 -7.49
CA LEU A 39 -0.14 7.61 -8.04
C LEU A 39 -0.01 6.19 -8.57
N GLY A 40 1.12 5.85 -9.21
CA GLY A 40 1.41 4.49 -9.66
C GLY A 40 1.39 3.51 -8.50
N VAL A 41 2.17 3.82 -7.45
CA VAL A 41 2.23 2.99 -6.24
C VAL A 41 0.86 2.94 -5.53
N LEU A 42 0.15 4.05 -5.41
CA LEU A 42 -1.19 4.07 -4.79
C LEU A 42 -2.20 3.21 -5.54
N LYS A 43 -2.14 3.17 -6.88
CA LYS A 43 -2.98 2.28 -7.68
C LYS A 43 -2.69 0.82 -7.37
N GLU A 44 -1.42 0.43 -7.28
CA GLU A 44 -1.04 -0.93 -6.91
C GLU A 44 -1.52 -1.27 -5.49
N VAL A 45 -1.33 -0.37 -4.52
CA VAL A 45 -1.85 -0.53 -3.16
C VAL A 45 -3.37 -0.73 -3.16
N GLN A 46 -4.13 0.05 -3.94
CA GLN A 46 -5.58 -0.14 -4.04
C GLN A 46 -5.96 -1.44 -4.74
N GLN A 47 -5.25 -1.85 -5.79
CA GLN A 47 -5.47 -3.13 -6.47
C GLN A 47 -5.21 -4.34 -5.57
N LYS A 48 -4.31 -4.22 -4.59
CA LYS A 48 -4.10 -5.25 -3.55
C LYS A 48 -5.24 -5.32 -2.53
N GLY A 49 -6.19 -4.38 -2.57
CA GLY A 49 -7.40 -4.38 -1.74
C GLY A 49 -7.28 -3.58 -0.44
N PHE A 50 -6.25 -2.73 -0.31
CA PHE A 50 -6.11 -1.89 0.87
C PHE A 50 -7.16 -0.77 0.88
N LYS A 51 -7.84 -0.62 2.03
CA LYS A 51 -8.81 0.45 2.23
C LYS A 51 -8.11 1.80 2.35
N ARG A 52 -8.73 2.85 1.82
CA ARG A 52 -8.22 4.23 1.89
C ARG A 52 -7.85 4.64 3.32
N ASP A 53 -8.76 4.46 4.29
CA ASP A 53 -8.50 4.80 5.70
C ASP A 53 -7.31 4.04 6.28
N TYR A 54 -7.15 2.76 5.92
CA TYR A 54 -6.01 1.97 6.36
C TYR A 54 -4.69 2.51 5.80
N ILE A 55 -4.66 2.86 4.51
CA ILE A 55 -3.47 3.47 3.87
C ILE A 55 -3.14 4.79 4.55
N LEU A 56 -4.13 5.66 4.76
CA LEU A 56 -3.94 6.98 5.39
C LEU A 56 -3.42 6.86 6.82
N GLU A 57 -4.01 5.98 7.63
CA GLU A 57 -3.55 5.74 9.00
C GLU A 57 -2.10 5.26 9.01
N LYS A 58 -1.77 4.27 8.16
CA LYS A 58 -0.42 3.71 8.13
C LYS A 58 0.62 4.72 7.67
N VAL A 59 0.31 5.51 6.64
CA VAL A 59 1.18 6.58 6.15
C VAL A 59 1.39 7.64 7.23
N ALA A 60 0.34 8.06 7.93
CA ALA A 60 0.44 9.05 9.01
C ALA A 60 1.35 8.56 10.15
N ARG A 61 1.24 7.26 10.51
CA ARG A 61 2.04 6.65 11.58
C ARG A 61 3.48 6.32 11.18
N LYS A 62 3.74 5.93 9.93
CA LYS A 62 5.06 5.44 9.46
C LYS A 62 5.92 6.50 8.77
N VAL A 63 5.28 7.52 8.21
CA VAL A 63 5.94 8.61 7.48
C VAL A 63 5.72 9.91 8.24
N ASP A 64 4.56 10.55 8.06
CA ASP A 64 4.13 11.76 8.75
C ASP A 64 2.71 12.18 8.27
N GLU A 65 2.07 13.11 9.00
CA GLU A 65 0.73 13.60 8.71
C GLU A 65 0.62 14.40 7.40
N ARG A 66 1.69 15.10 6.99
CA ARG A 66 1.73 15.86 5.72
C ARG A 66 1.75 14.89 4.53
N SER A 67 2.51 13.81 4.63
CA SER A 67 2.53 12.71 3.67
C SER A 67 1.15 12.04 3.56
N ALA A 68 0.47 11.80 4.69
CA ALA A 68 -0.88 11.26 4.70
C ALA A 68 -1.89 12.22 4.04
N THR A 69 -1.77 13.52 4.30
CA THR A 69 -2.59 14.56 3.66
C THR A 69 -2.39 14.54 2.14
N ARG A 70 -1.14 14.45 1.67
CA ARG A 70 -0.82 14.33 0.24
C ARG A 70 -1.46 13.10 -0.39
N VAL A 71 -1.32 11.93 0.25
CA VAL A 71 -1.97 10.68 -0.20
C VAL A 71 -3.49 10.84 -0.24
N ARG A 72 -4.09 11.48 0.77
CA ARG A 72 -5.54 11.74 0.81
C ARG A 72 -6.00 12.54 -0.40
N HIS A 73 -5.26 13.59 -0.79
CA HIS A 73 -5.57 14.38 -1.98
C HIS A 73 -5.45 13.58 -3.26
N LEU A 74 -4.40 12.76 -3.40
CA LEU A 74 -4.18 11.93 -4.59
C LEU A 74 -5.26 10.86 -4.75
N LEU A 75 -5.67 10.21 -3.66
CA LEU A 75 -6.77 9.25 -3.65
C LEU A 75 -8.14 9.89 -3.93
N ASN A 76 -8.28 11.21 -3.82
CA ASN A 76 -9.50 11.94 -4.15
C ASN A 76 -9.53 12.46 -5.60
N LYS A 77 -8.40 12.40 -6.30
CA LYS A 77 -8.24 12.85 -7.70
C LYS A 77 -8.38 11.71 -8.71
N GLN A 78 -8.43 10.45 -8.24
CA GLN A 78 -8.59 9.27 -9.10
C GLN A 78 -10.06 8.99 -9.39
#